data_AF-A0A366HQF0-F1
#
_entry.id   AF-A0A366HQF0-F1
#
_cell.length_a   1.000
_cell.length_b   1.000
_cell.length_c   1.000
_cell.angle_alpha   90.00
_cell.angle_beta   90.00
_cell.angle_gamma   90.00
#
_symmetry.space_group_name_H-M   'P 1'
#
loop_
_entity.id
_entity.type
_entity.pdbx_description
1 polymer ?
#
loop_
_entity_poly.entity_id
_entity_poly.type
_entity_poly.pdbx_seq_one_letter_code
_entity_poly.pdbx_strand_id
1 'polypeptide(L)'
;MTVGRPLLCALLALLPVIAPAEIPPPPENAKLELEETWSTGLIDPSRWYLMRRNWDGGNHGNVPENVRIEEEAAADGSKRHVLVCHAHGDQYTGPVRGLWNKPDRVGGIIASKAFFASGRFEVEMRVGGTEKLPGGPEDPTRPNGAIPAIWIYAGWNVRVMESLAGGFVKEAPLYHPYLQKWGKGNAFYTSEIDFPELGKKGDFDHALYNTFNHSRIHSKTLPVQVADGKYHVYTTEWRTALRELEGLQDVQVIEHKGYWWIRELNFPFDRYWGNPVKRLGKDRYAVYHGVSATHWIDGKLIGENTADVPAIAAQLSLGIWLPDWAGPAPWQESRASFGRIRVWQYHDAGDVRGLLTNDQPDNFKPSGEPIKNP
;
A
#
# COMPACT_ATOMS: atom_id res chain seq x y z
N MET A 1 -37.59 -32.56 -63.42
CA MET A 1 -36.27 -32.66 -62.77
C MET A 1 -36.17 -31.54 -61.75
N THR A 2 -36.43 -31.87 -60.49
CA THR A 2 -36.45 -30.94 -59.35
C THR A 2 -35.05 -30.84 -58.76
N VAL A 3 -34.49 -29.62 -58.75
CA VAL A 3 -33.17 -29.33 -58.18
C VAL A 3 -33.36 -29.03 -56.68
N GLY A 4 -32.72 -29.84 -55.84
CA GLY A 4 -32.73 -29.68 -54.38
C GLY A 4 -31.84 -28.52 -53.93
N ARG A 5 -32.35 -27.71 -53.00
CA ARG A 5 -31.58 -26.71 -52.23
C ARG A 5 -30.80 -27.42 -51.11
N PRO A 6 -29.51 -27.11 -50.89
CA PRO A 6 -28.83 -27.55 -49.67
C PRO A 6 -29.23 -26.67 -48.48
N LEU A 7 -29.56 -27.33 -47.37
CA LEU A 7 -29.73 -26.71 -46.05
C LEU A 7 -28.35 -26.27 -45.54
N LEU A 8 -28.19 -24.98 -45.25
CA LEU A 8 -27.02 -24.44 -44.57
C LEU A 8 -27.28 -24.54 -43.05
N CYS A 9 -26.75 -25.57 -42.40
CA CYS A 9 -26.72 -25.65 -40.94
C CYS A 9 -25.66 -24.69 -40.40
N ALA A 10 -26.10 -23.57 -39.81
CA ALA A 10 -25.23 -22.73 -39.02
C ALA A 10 -24.94 -23.39 -37.65
N LEU A 11 -23.74 -23.92 -37.46
CA LEU A 11 -23.23 -24.24 -36.12
C LEU A 11 -22.92 -22.93 -35.40
N LEU A 12 -23.79 -22.54 -34.47
CA LEU A 12 -23.46 -21.57 -33.43
C LEU A 12 -22.44 -22.22 -32.49
N ALA A 13 -21.18 -21.80 -32.59
CA ALA A 13 -20.16 -22.14 -31.61
C ALA A 13 -20.52 -21.48 -30.28
N LEU A 14 -21.00 -22.28 -29.32
CA LEU A 14 -21.12 -21.88 -27.92
C LEU A 14 -19.70 -21.72 -27.37
N LEU A 15 -19.22 -20.47 -27.34
CA LEU A 15 -18.04 -20.13 -26.55
C LEU A 15 -18.38 -20.33 -25.07
N PRO A 16 -17.53 -21.00 -24.27
CA PRO A 16 -17.78 -21.16 -22.85
C PRO A 16 -17.76 -19.76 -22.20
N VAL A 17 -18.86 -19.42 -21.53
CA VAL A 17 -18.90 -18.28 -20.62
C VAL A 17 -17.94 -18.61 -19.49
N ILE A 18 -16.75 -17.98 -19.50
CA ILE A 18 -15.82 -18.05 -18.38
C ILE A 18 -16.53 -17.34 -17.21
N ALA A 19 -16.91 -18.11 -16.19
CA ALA A 19 -17.44 -17.55 -14.96
C ALA A 19 -16.40 -16.58 -14.36
N PRO A 20 -16.82 -15.45 -13.77
CA PRO A 20 -15.89 -14.56 -13.09
C PRO A 20 -15.12 -15.37 -12.05
N ALA A 21 -13.80 -15.23 -12.02
CA ALA A 21 -12.95 -15.89 -11.03
C ALA A 21 -13.35 -15.38 -9.64
N GLU A 22 -14.06 -16.20 -8.87
CA GLU A 22 -14.40 -15.91 -7.48
C GLU A 22 -13.11 -15.74 -6.66
N ILE A 23 -13.14 -14.85 -5.65
CA ILE A 23 -12.03 -14.72 -4.71
C ILE A 23 -11.89 -16.08 -4.00
N PRO A 24 -10.71 -16.73 -4.04
CA PRO A 24 -10.48 -17.98 -3.33
C PRO A 24 -10.82 -17.86 -1.84
N PRO A 25 -11.19 -18.93 -1.11
CA PRO A 25 -11.24 -18.84 0.34
C PRO A 25 -9.83 -18.59 0.92
N PRO A 26 -9.69 -17.90 2.08
CA PRO A 26 -8.43 -17.86 2.80
C PRO A 26 -7.92 -19.27 3.13
N PRO A 27 -6.60 -19.48 3.27
CA PRO A 27 -6.04 -20.75 3.71
C PRO A 27 -6.52 -21.09 5.14
N GLU A 28 -6.53 -22.38 5.49
CA GLU A 28 -7.08 -22.87 6.77
C GLU A 28 -6.42 -22.26 8.01
N ASN A 29 -5.15 -21.88 7.91
CA ASN A 29 -4.38 -21.27 9.00
C ASN A 29 -4.55 -19.73 9.07
N ALA A 30 -5.37 -19.14 8.19
CA ALA A 30 -5.60 -17.71 8.17
C ALA A 30 -6.30 -17.23 9.45
N LYS A 31 -5.85 -16.10 10.00
CA LYS A 31 -6.45 -15.48 11.18
C LYS A 31 -6.96 -14.09 10.85
N LEU A 32 -8.20 -13.78 11.22
CA LEU A 32 -8.73 -12.42 11.16
C LEU A 32 -8.03 -11.59 12.25
N GLU A 33 -7.19 -10.65 11.83
CA GLU A 33 -6.31 -9.87 12.72
C GLU A 33 -6.74 -8.40 12.81
N LEU A 34 -7.45 -7.92 11.81
CA LEU A 34 -8.12 -6.63 11.85
C LEU A 34 -9.54 -6.76 11.31
N GLU A 35 -10.51 -6.29 12.09
CA GLU A 35 -11.84 -5.97 11.61
C GLU A 35 -12.23 -4.58 12.11
N GLU A 36 -12.49 -3.66 11.20
CA GLU A 36 -12.89 -2.29 11.51
C GLU A 36 -14.17 -1.94 10.77
N THR A 37 -15.13 -1.36 11.48
CA THR A 37 -16.42 -0.92 10.95
C THR A 37 -16.75 0.51 11.35
N TRP A 38 -15.87 1.16 12.13
CA TRP A 38 -16.03 2.52 12.65
C TRP A 38 -17.27 2.70 13.52
N SER A 39 -17.88 1.60 13.99
CA SER A 39 -19.21 1.58 14.61
C SER A 39 -19.30 2.34 15.93
N THR A 40 -18.16 2.62 16.56
CA THR A 40 -18.07 3.43 17.77
C THR A 40 -18.19 4.93 17.50
N GLY A 41 -18.11 5.36 16.24
CA GLY A 41 -18.04 6.77 15.87
C GLY A 41 -16.69 7.43 16.18
N LEU A 42 -15.68 6.65 16.62
CA LEU A 42 -14.39 7.15 17.09
C LEU A 42 -13.23 6.36 16.46
N ILE A 43 -12.11 7.04 16.25
CA ILE A 43 -10.84 6.41 15.85
C ILE A 43 -10.16 5.87 17.11
N ASP A 44 -9.94 4.55 17.19
CA ASP A 44 -9.24 3.93 18.30
C ASP A 44 -7.72 4.14 18.17
N PRO A 45 -7.08 4.95 19.05
CA PRO A 45 -5.66 5.25 18.97
C PRO A 45 -4.77 4.06 19.37
N SER A 46 -5.34 2.95 19.87
CA SER A 46 -4.60 1.71 20.09
C SER A 46 -4.48 0.87 18.81
N ARG A 47 -5.34 1.12 17.83
CA ARG A 47 -5.40 0.38 16.55
C ARG A 47 -4.89 1.19 15.38
N TRP A 48 -5.02 2.51 15.45
CA TRP A 48 -4.71 3.43 14.38
C TRP A 48 -3.89 4.61 14.86
N TYR A 49 -3.11 5.21 13.97
CA TYR A 49 -2.49 6.51 14.20
C TYR A 49 -2.69 7.41 12.97
N LEU A 50 -2.84 8.71 13.25
CA LEU A 50 -3.07 9.74 12.25
C LEU A 50 -1.73 10.34 11.83
N MET A 51 -1.47 10.43 10.53
CA MET A 51 -0.15 10.78 10.03
C MET A 51 0.03 12.30 9.90
N ARG A 52 1.15 12.84 10.39
CA ARG A 52 1.63 14.17 10.01
C ARG A 52 2.90 14.07 9.18
N ARG A 53 2.71 13.80 7.89
CA ARG A 53 3.83 13.42 7.01
C ARG A 53 3.67 13.93 5.59
N ASN A 54 4.78 14.45 5.05
CA ASN A 54 4.92 14.83 3.66
C ASN A 54 5.82 13.82 2.94
N TRP A 55 5.36 13.38 1.77
CA TRP A 55 6.12 12.56 0.83
C TRP A 55 6.07 13.25 -0.53
N ASP A 56 7.12 13.04 -1.32
CA ASP A 56 7.28 13.61 -2.66
C ASP A 56 7.09 15.14 -2.74
N GLY A 57 7.18 15.67 -3.97
CA GLY A 57 6.96 17.07 -4.27
C GLY A 57 5.48 17.45 -4.40
N GLY A 58 5.23 18.75 -4.48
CA GLY A 58 3.94 19.29 -4.94
C GLY A 58 2.85 19.43 -3.92
N ASN A 59 3.14 19.05 -2.68
CA ASN A 59 2.15 19.02 -1.62
C ASN A 59 2.72 19.54 -0.32
N HIS A 60 1.82 19.87 0.58
CA HIS A 60 2.16 20.36 1.92
C HIS A 60 1.88 19.28 2.97
N GLY A 61 1.93 18.02 2.56
CA GLY A 61 1.82 16.85 3.41
C GLY A 61 0.41 16.48 3.79
N ASN A 62 0.32 15.60 4.77
CA ASN A 62 -0.92 15.07 5.31
C ASN A 62 -0.98 15.42 6.79
N VAL A 63 -2.19 15.65 7.29
CA VAL A 63 -2.38 16.11 8.67
C VAL A 63 -3.52 15.37 9.36
N PRO A 64 -3.41 15.08 10.67
CA PRO A 64 -4.48 14.46 11.46
C PRO A 64 -5.81 15.20 11.41
N GLU A 65 -5.79 16.53 11.28
CA GLU A 65 -6.99 17.38 11.21
C GLU A 65 -7.90 17.05 10.02
N ASN A 66 -7.36 16.39 8.99
CA ASN A 66 -8.10 15.96 7.82
C ASN A 66 -8.69 14.55 7.95
N VAL A 67 -8.61 13.90 9.12
CA VAL A 67 -9.09 12.54 9.32
C VAL A 67 -10.10 12.49 10.45
N ARG A 68 -11.31 12.00 10.17
CA ARG A 68 -12.39 11.89 11.16
C ARG A 68 -13.39 10.80 10.79
N ILE A 69 -14.19 10.40 11.78
CA ILE A 69 -15.36 9.56 11.53
C ILE A 69 -16.56 10.46 11.25
N GLU A 70 -17.27 10.17 10.17
CA GLU A 70 -18.54 10.83 9.83
C GLU A 70 -19.67 9.80 9.84
N GLU A 71 -20.89 10.27 10.10
CA GLU A 71 -22.11 9.47 9.91
C GLU A 71 -22.67 9.76 8.52
N GLU A 72 -23.07 8.71 7.80
CA GLU A 72 -23.75 8.83 6.52
C GLU A 72 -24.88 7.81 6.37
N ALA A 73 -25.74 8.04 5.39
CA ALA A 73 -26.77 7.08 5.02
C ALA A 73 -26.15 5.91 4.22
N ALA A 74 -26.46 4.68 4.63
CA ALA A 74 -26.21 3.47 3.89
C ALA A 74 -27.25 3.27 2.78
N ALA A 75 -27.00 2.32 1.87
CA ALA A 75 -27.87 2.04 0.74
C ALA A 75 -29.29 1.58 1.13
N ASP A 76 -29.45 0.99 2.32
CA ASP A 76 -30.74 0.57 2.89
C ASP A 76 -31.44 1.68 3.69
N GLY A 77 -30.88 2.89 3.70
CA GLY A 77 -31.38 4.05 4.45
C GLY A 77 -31.01 4.04 5.94
N SER A 78 -30.31 3.01 6.43
CA SER A 78 -29.76 3.02 7.78
C SER A 78 -28.59 4.01 7.88
N LYS A 79 -28.21 4.39 9.10
CA LYS A 79 -27.03 5.22 9.34
C LYS A 79 -25.82 4.32 9.61
N ARG A 80 -24.69 4.67 9.02
CA ARG A 80 -23.40 4.02 9.28
C ARG A 80 -22.32 5.05 9.55
N HIS A 81 -21.33 4.66 10.33
CA HIS A 81 -20.11 5.42 10.50
C HIS A 81 -19.07 5.01 9.46
N VAL A 82 -18.35 5.99 8.94
CA VAL A 82 -17.26 5.79 7.98
C VAL A 82 -16.10 6.70 8.34
N LEU A 83 -14.88 6.23 8.08
CA LEU A 83 -13.71 7.08 8.12
C LEU A 83 -13.71 7.99 6.89
N VAL A 84 -13.51 9.29 7.09
CA VAL A 84 -13.38 10.26 6.03
C VAL A 84 -12.02 10.93 6.12
N CYS A 85 -11.26 10.80 5.04
CA CYS A 85 -10.01 11.50 4.82
C CYS A 85 -10.27 12.66 3.86
N HIS A 86 -10.07 13.89 4.34
CA HIS A 86 -10.26 15.12 3.58
C HIS A 86 -8.98 15.52 2.86
N ALA A 87 -9.15 16.18 1.72
CA ALA A 87 -8.09 16.78 0.92
C ALA A 87 -8.41 18.25 0.70
N HIS A 88 -7.38 19.10 0.76
CA HIS A 88 -7.45 20.52 0.48
C HIS A 88 -6.74 20.82 -0.83
N GLY A 89 -7.47 21.33 -1.82
CA GLY A 89 -6.97 21.60 -3.17
C GLY A 89 -6.32 22.97 -3.32
N ASP A 90 -6.03 23.36 -4.55
CA ASP A 90 -5.33 24.59 -4.92
C ASP A 90 -6.08 25.86 -4.48
N GLN A 91 -7.39 25.76 -4.28
CA GLN A 91 -8.25 26.91 -3.94
C GLN A 91 -8.59 26.98 -2.45
N TYR A 92 -8.07 26.06 -1.62
CA TYR A 92 -8.42 26.01 -0.21
C TYR A 92 -7.95 27.26 0.55
N THR A 93 -8.87 27.90 1.27
CA THR A 93 -8.62 29.11 2.07
C THR A 93 -8.97 28.97 3.54
N GLY A 94 -9.40 27.77 3.96
CA GLY A 94 -9.81 27.47 5.34
C GLY A 94 -8.64 27.48 6.33
N PRO A 95 -8.83 27.04 7.59
CA PRO A 95 -7.84 27.18 8.65
C PRO A 95 -6.78 26.07 8.72
N VAL A 96 -6.98 24.91 8.07
CA VAL A 96 -6.03 23.79 8.17
C VAL A 96 -4.73 24.11 7.44
N ARG A 97 -3.59 23.75 8.04
CA ARG A 97 -2.26 24.06 7.52
C ARG A 97 -1.37 22.81 7.55
N GLY A 98 -0.64 22.61 6.47
CA GLY A 98 0.37 21.56 6.35
C GLY A 98 1.80 22.10 6.54
N LEU A 99 2.75 21.39 5.93
CA LEU A 99 4.15 21.76 5.81
C LEU A 99 4.30 23.21 5.31
N TRP A 100 5.27 23.92 5.89
CA TRP A 100 5.55 25.35 5.65
C TRP A 100 4.37 26.29 5.92
N ASN A 101 3.44 25.85 6.78
CA ASN A 101 2.24 26.61 7.13
C ASN A 101 1.40 26.97 5.88
N LYS A 102 1.31 26.03 4.93
CA LYS A 102 0.57 26.19 3.67
C LYS A 102 -0.82 25.56 3.76
N PRO A 103 -1.86 26.20 3.19
CA PRO A 103 -3.24 25.71 3.28
C PRO A 103 -3.59 24.69 2.19
N ASP A 104 -3.02 24.84 1.00
CA ASP A 104 -3.30 24.08 -0.20
C ASP A 104 -2.55 22.74 -0.21
N ARG A 105 -3.02 21.78 -1.00
CA ARG A 105 -2.38 20.48 -1.19
C ARG A 105 -2.08 19.75 0.12
N VAL A 106 -3.04 19.77 1.04
CA VAL A 106 -2.96 19.07 2.33
C VAL A 106 -3.94 17.90 2.35
N GLY A 107 -3.43 16.68 2.51
CA GLY A 107 -4.21 15.45 2.56
C GLY A 107 -4.52 14.97 3.98
N GLY A 108 -5.15 13.80 4.07
CA GLY A 108 -5.47 13.12 5.31
C GLY A 108 -5.20 11.63 5.16
N ILE A 109 -4.36 11.07 6.05
CA ILE A 109 -3.97 9.66 6.02
C ILE A 109 -3.99 9.11 7.44
N ILE A 110 -4.49 7.87 7.54
CA ILE A 110 -4.42 7.04 8.74
C ILE A 110 -3.64 5.76 8.43
N ALA A 111 -2.96 5.21 9.43
CA ALA A 111 -2.29 3.92 9.30
C ALA A 111 -2.53 3.04 10.53
N SER A 112 -2.54 1.73 10.32
CA SER A 112 -2.74 0.74 11.37
C SER A 112 -1.50 0.65 12.26
N LYS A 113 -1.70 0.52 13.57
CA LYS A 113 -0.61 0.18 14.50
C LYS A 113 -0.11 -1.25 14.35
N ALA A 114 -0.99 -2.14 13.91
CA ALA A 114 -0.62 -3.50 13.54
C ALA A 114 0.23 -3.50 12.25
N PHE A 115 1.19 -4.42 12.19
CA PHE A 115 2.02 -4.68 11.02
C PHE A 115 1.60 -6.01 10.39
N PHE A 116 1.29 -5.98 9.10
CA PHE A 116 0.79 -7.12 8.34
C PHE A 116 1.82 -7.66 7.36
N ALA A 117 1.82 -8.97 7.14
CA ALA A 117 2.65 -9.66 6.15
C ALA A 117 1.73 -10.38 5.15
N SER A 118 2.04 -11.61 4.74
CA SER A 118 1.13 -12.39 3.88
C SER A 118 -0.28 -12.45 4.45
N GLY A 119 -1.26 -12.22 3.59
CA GLY A 119 -2.62 -12.07 4.04
C GLY A 119 -3.57 -11.59 2.96
N ARG A 120 -4.83 -11.48 3.35
CA ARG A 120 -5.88 -10.85 2.56
C ARG A 120 -6.30 -9.54 3.20
N PHE A 121 -6.30 -8.49 2.40
CA PHE A 121 -6.73 -7.16 2.78
C PHE A 121 -8.01 -6.86 2.01
N GLU A 122 -9.09 -6.60 2.72
CA GLU A 122 -10.35 -6.15 2.15
C GLU A 122 -10.69 -4.79 2.73
N VAL A 123 -10.78 -3.79 1.86
CA VAL A 123 -11.07 -2.41 2.25
C VAL A 123 -12.24 -1.91 1.41
N GLU A 124 -13.30 -1.50 2.07
CA GLU A 124 -14.40 -0.80 1.43
C GLU A 124 -14.05 0.70 1.31
N MET A 125 -13.98 1.23 0.08
CA MET A 125 -13.63 2.63 -0.17
C MET A 125 -14.57 3.26 -1.21
N ARG A 126 -14.93 4.53 -0.99
CA ARG A 126 -15.58 5.41 -1.96
C ARG A 126 -14.64 6.54 -2.36
N VAL A 127 -14.44 6.70 -3.65
CA VAL A 127 -13.65 7.77 -4.26
C VAL A 127 -14.50 9.03 -4.34
N GLY A 128 -13.96 10.16 -3.85
CA GLY A 128 -14.64 11.45 -3.93
C GLY A 128 -15.90 11.55 -3.05
N GLY A 129 -16.70 12.55 -3.36
CA GLY A 129 -18.06 12.73 -2.85
C GLY A 129 -19.13 12.21 -3.82
N THR A 130 -20.38 12.39 -3.43
CA THR A 130 -21.57 11.98 -4.21
C THR A 130 -22.36 13.15 -4.76
N GLU A 131 -22.10 14.36 -4.25
CA GLU A 131 -22.86 15.56 -4.56
C GLU A 131 -21.93 16.72 -4.87
N LYS A 132 -22.36 17.59 -5.80
CA LYS A 132 -21.61 18.78 -6.16
C LYS A 132 -21.74 19.81 -5.05
N LEU A 133 -20.63 20.14 -4.40
CA LEU A 133 -20.57 21.12 -3.32
C LEU A 133 -19.93 22.44 -3.81
N PRO A 134 -20.30 23.59 -3.24
CA PRO A 134 -19.58 24.84 -3.48
C PRO A 134 -18.09 24.69 -3.17
N GLY A 135 -17.24 24.96 -4.16
CA GLY A 135 -15.79 24.78 -4.02
C GLY A 135 -15.31 23.32 -4.06
N GLY A 136 -16.18 22.34 -4.33
CA GLY A 136 -15.76 20.96 -4.60
C GLY A 136 -15.27 20.75 -6.04
N PRO A 137 -14.80 19.54 -6.37
CA PRO A 137 -14.47 19.17 -7.75
C PRO A 137 -15.66 19.36 -8.71
N GLU A 138 -15.36 19.55 -10.00
CA GLU A 138 -16.39 19.67 -11.04
C GLU A 138 -17.31 18.45 -11.10
N ASP A 139 -16.68 17.27 -11.08
CA ASP A 139 -17.30 15.97 -10.83
C ASP A 139 -16.94 15.52 -9.40
N PRO A 140 -17.90 15.49 -8.47
CA PRO A 140 -17.62 15.16 -7.07
C PRO A 140 -17.05 13.75 -6.88
N THR A 141 -17.31 12.82 -7.81
CA THR A 141 -16.82 11.44 -7.76
C THR A 141 -15.37 11.31 -8.22
N ARG A 142 -14.82 12.35 -8.87
CA ARG A 142 -13.48 12.36 -9.45
C ARG A 142 -12.66 13.53 -8.90
N PRO A 143 -11.99 13.34 -7.75
CA PRO A 143 -11.21 14.39 -7.09
C PRO A 143 -9.88 14.65 -7.82
N ASN A 144 -9.94 15.23 -9.02
CA ASN A 144 -8.76 15.55 -9.85
C ASN A 144 -7.68 16.27 -9.05
N GLY A 145 -6.41 15.86 -9.22
CA GLY A 145 -5.29 16.43 -8.47
C GLY A 145 -5.09 15.84 -7.07
N ALA A 146 -5.84 14.82 -6.69
CA ALA A 146 -5.65 14.05 -5.46
C ALA A 146 -5.65 12.54 -5.74
N ILE A 147 -5.05 11.79 -4.82
CA ILE A 147 -4.80 10.36 -4.88
C ILE A 147 -5.46 9.67 -3.68
N PRO A 148 -6.71 9.22 -3.81
CA PRO A 148 -7.30 8.22 -2.90
C PRO A 148 -6.50 6.93 -2.99
N ALA A 149 -6.04 6.41 -1.86
CA ALA A 149 -5.13 5.29 -1.83
C ALA A 149 -5.37 4.31 -0.67
N ILE A 150 -5.04 3.04 -0.95
CA ILE A 150 -4.90 1.95 0.00
C ILE A 150 -3.52 1.35 -0.25
N TRP A 151 -2.69 1.25 0.78
CA TRP A 151 -1.37 0.66 0.63
C TRP A 151 -0.88 0.03 1.93
N ILE A 152 0.09 -0.86 1.81
CA ILE A 152 0.88 -1.36 2.92
C ILE A 152 2.23 -0.66 2.83
N TYR A 153 2.73 -0.10 3.92
CA TYR A 153 4.05 0.53 3.93
C TYR A 153 4.79 0.35 5.25
N ALA A 154 6.08 0.05 5.14
CA ALA A 154 7.05 0.32 6.19
C ALA A 154 8.39 0.71 5.56
N GLY A 155 8.98 1.76 6.11
CA GLY A 155 10.26 2.31 5.67
C GLY A 155 11.20 2.50 6.85
N TRP A 156 12.48 2.17 6.68
CA TRP A 156 13.46 2.33 7.75
C TRP A 156 14.87 2.58 7.22
N ASN A 157 15.56 3.54 7.87
CA ASN A 157 16.94 3.90 7.56
C ASN A 157 17.92 3.26 8.54
N VAL A 158 18.99 2.68 8.01
CA VAL A 158 20.15 2.22 8.78
C VAL A 158 21.33 3.10 8.42
N ARG A 159 21.89 3.77 9.42
CA ARG A 159 23.01 4.70 9.23
C ARG A 159 24.29 4.15 9.82
N VAL A 160 25.38 4.27 9.06
CA VAL A 160 26.75 4.00 9.47
C VAL A 160 27.64 5.19 9.07
N MET A 161 28.83 5.28 9.66
CA MET A 161 29.82 6.29 9.23
C MET A 161 30.17 6.10 7.75
N GLU A 162 30.38 7.18 7.00
CA GLU A 162 30.70 7.12 5.57
C GLU A 162 31.94 6.27 5.27
N SER A 163 32.93 6.26 6.18
CA SER A 163 34.14 5.43 6.08
C SER A 163 33.86 3.92 6.14
N LEU A 164 32.71 3.51 6.67
CA LEU A 164 32.28 2.12 6.79
C LEU A 164 31.31 1.71 5.67
N ALA A 165 30.90 2.64 4.81
CA ALA A 165 29.80 2.45 3.85
C ALA A 165 30.09 1.45 2.71
N GLY A 166 31.34 0.99 2.58
CA GLY A 166 31.72 0.00 1.56
C GLY A 166 31.55 -1.45 2.01
N GLY A 167 31.29 -1.70 3.30
CA GLY A 167 31.40 -3.01 3.91
C GLY A 167 30.20 -3.41 4.75
N PHE A 168 30.23 -4.66 5.22
CA PHE A 168 29.42 -5.07 6.35
C PHE A 168 29.90 -4.37 7.64
N VAL A 169 28.96 -3.91 8.45
CA VAL A 169 29.24 -3.24 9.74
C VAL A 169 28.66 -4.09 10.86
N LYS A 170 29.52 -4.70 11.69
CA LYS A 170 29.10 -5.66 12.73
C LYS A 170 28.16 -5.04 13.76
N GLU A 171 28.36 -3.76 14.07
CA GLU A 171 27.57 -2.99 15.01
C GLU A 171 26.22 -2.57 14.42
N ALA A 172 26.06 -2.65 13.10
CA ALA A 172 24.82 -2.40 12.38
C ALA A 172 24.55 -3.52 11.35
N PRO A 173 24.20 -4.76 11.78
CA PRO A 173 24.05 -5.91 10.87
C PRO A 173 23.00 -5.76 9.78
N LEU A 174 22.10 -4.80 9.97
CA LEU A 174 21.04 -4.44 9.04
C LEU A 174 21.50 -3.40 8.01
N TYR A 175 22.70 -2.85 8.12
CA TYR A 175 23.25 -1.99 7.09
C TYR A 175 23.65 -2.84 5.89
N HIS A 176 23.16 -2.48 4.70
CA HIS A 176 23.54 -3.13 3.45
C HIS A 176 24.03 -2.10 2.43
N PRO A 177 25.27 -2.19 1.92
CA PRO A 177 25.83 -1.17 1.02
C PRO A 177 25.07 -1.03 -0.30
N TYR A 178 24.42 -2.09 -0.78
CA TYR A 178 23.58 -2.05 -1.99
C TYR A 178 22.20 -1.42 -1.80
N LEU A 179 21.80 -1.13 -0.55
CA LEU A 179 20.54 -0.44 -0.24
C LEU A 179 20.74 1.05 0.05
N GLN A 180 21.90 1.61 -0.27
CA GLN A 180 22.21 3.01 0.00
C GLN A 180 21.27 3.96 -0.76
N LYS A 181 20.67 4.90 -0.03
CA LYS A 181 19.86 6.02 -0.56
C LYS A 181 20.23 7.30 0.20
N TRP A 182 20.13 8.44 -0.49
CA TRP A 182 20.33 9.78 0.12
C TRP A 182 21.71 10.02 0.75
N GLY A 183 22.76 9.37 0.23
CA GLY A 183 24.14 9.58 0.65
C GLY A 183 24.86 8.30 1.08
N LYS A 184 26.18 8.40 1.27
CA LYS A 184 27.00 7.28 1.73
C LYS A 184 26.64 6.92 3.17
N GLY A 185 26.62 5.62 3.46
CA GLY A 185 26.37 5.11 4.81
C GLY A 185 24.90 5.15 5.23
N ASN A 186 23.96 5.52 4.36
CA ASN A 186 22.52 5.49 4.67
C ASN A 186 21.81 4.44 3.83
N ALA A 187 21.52 3.28 4.40
CA ALA A 187 20.76 2.20 3.74
C ALA A 187 19.26 2.34 4.06
N PHE A 188 18.40 2.25 3.04
CA PHE A 188 16.95 2.37 3.22
C PHE A 188 16.24 1.08 2.83
N TYR A 189 15.47 0.55 3.78
CA TYR A 189 14.57 -0.58 3.59
C TYR A 189 13.17 -0.06 3.32
N THR A 190 12.52 -0.63 2.33
CA THR A 190 11.11 -0.38 2.00
C THR A 190 10.41 -1.71 1.86
N SER A 191 9.22 -1.82 2.44
CA SER A 191 8.26 -2.87 2.18
C SER A 191 6.94 -2.19 1.85
N GLU A 192 6.52 -2.29 0.59
CA GLU A 192 5.35 -1.55 0.13
C GLU A 192 4.55 -2.29 -0.93
N ILE A 193 3.22 -2.22 -0.81
CA ILE A 193 2.27 -2.68 -1.82
C ILE A 193 1.18 -1.62 -1.91
N ASP A 194 0.96 -1.06 -3.09
CA ASP A 194 -0.13 -0.13 -3.39
C ASP A 194 -1.29 -0.87 -4.05
N PHE A 195 -2.51 -0.72 -3.53
CA PHE A 195 -3.66 -1.51 -3.99
C PHE A 195 -5.06 -0.91 -3.70
N PRO A 196 -5.42 0.28 -4.23
CA PRO A 196 -4.73 0.99 -5.31
C PRO A 196 -4.22 2.37 -4.91
N GLU A 197 -3.51 3.03 -5.84
CA GLU A 197 -3.50 4.50 -5.95
C GLU A 197 -4.32 4.93 -7.18
N LEU A 198 -5.26 5.86 -7.00
CA LEU A 198 -6.19 6.32 -8.05
C LEU A 198 -5.96 7.79 -8.39
N GLY A 199 -6.16 8.23 -9.64
CA GLY A 199 -6.16 9.66 -9.97
C GLY A 199 -4.85 10.22 -10.52
N LYS A 200 -3.92 9.36 -10.95
CA LYS A 200 -2.67 9.81 -11.58
C LYS A 200 -2.98 10.72 -12.77
N LYS A 201 -2.52 11.97 -12.73
CA LYS A 201 -2.82 13.01 -13.73
C LYS A 201 -4.34 13.21 -13.97
N GLY A 202 -5.19 12.94 -12.98
CA GLY A 202 -6.65 12.98 -13.09
C GLY A 202 -7.30 11.75 -13.73
N ASP A 203 -6.54 10.68 -14.00
CA ASP A 203 -7.08 9.43 -14.51
C ASP A 203 -7.59 8.55 -13.34
N PHE A 204 -8.91 8.41 -13.25
CA PHE A 204 -9.60 7.53 -12.31
C PHE A 204 -10.16 6.25 -12.95
N ASP A 205 -9.94 6.07 -14.26
CA ASP A 205 -10.33 4.86 -14.99
C ASP A 205 -9.17 3.85 -15.04
N HIS A 206 -7.97 4.26 -14.58
CA HIS A 206 -6.85 3.38 -14.32
C HIS A 206 -6.25 3.63 -12.94
N ALA A 207 -5.95 2.54 -12.24
CA ALA A 207 -5.34 2.54 -10.92
C ALA A 207 -3.89 2.03 -10.99
N LEU A 208 -3.01 2.58 -10.14
CA LEU A 208 -1.68 2.03 -9.92
C LEU A 208 -1.73 0.90 -8.89
N TYR A 209 -1.02 -0.17 -9.21
CA TYR A 209 -0.74 -1.29 -8.33
C TYR A 209 0.76 -1.53 -8.35
N ASN A 210 1.44 -1.12 -7.29
CA ASN A 210 2.89 -1.21 -7.19
C ASN A 210 3.28 -2.19 -6.09
N THR A 211 4.41 -2.85 -6.28
CA THR A 211 5.08 -3.61 -5.24
C THR A 211 6.51 -3.15 -5.14
N PHE A 212 6.97 -2.86 -3.93
CA PHE A 212 8.34 -2.46 -3.65
C PHE A 212 9.01 -3.44 -2.70
N ASN A 213 10.12 -4.00 -3.18
CA ASN A 213 11.05 -4.77 -2.37
C ASN A 213 12.34 -3.96 -2.25
N HIS A 214 12.40 -3.15 -1.19
CA HIS A 214 13.43 -2.15 -0.94
C HIS A 214 13.53 -1.10 -2.07
N SER A 215 14.62 -1.10 -2.85
CA SER A 215 14.83 -0.17 -3.96
C SER A 215 14.23 -0.64 -5.28
N ARG A 216 13.71 -1.87 -5.34
CA ARG A 216 13.11 -2.46 -6.53
C ARG A 216 11.62 -2.19 -6.57
N ILE A 217 11.09 -1.97 -7.76
CA ILE A 217 9.69 -1.63 -8.00
C ILE A 217 9.14 -2.43 -9.19
N HIS A 218 7.94 -2.97 -9.02
CA HIS A 218 7.13 -3.47 -10.12
C HIS A 218 5.77 -2.77 -10.09
N SER A 219 5.56 -1.90 -11.09
CA SER A 219 4.35 -1.11 -11.24
C SER A 219 3.44 -1.67 -12.32
N LYS A 220 2.14 -1.70 -12.02
CA LYS A 220 1.08 -1.96 -12.99
C LYS A 220 0.08 -0.82 -13.00
N THR A 221 -0.47 -0.54 -14.17
CA THR A 221 -1.61 0.34 -14.35
C THR A 221 -2.76 -0.52 -14.87
N LEU A 222 -3.81 -0.67 -14.07
CA LEU A 222 -4.91 -1.58 -14.32
C LEU A 222 -6.22 -0.79 -14.54
N PRO A 223 -7.05 -1.16 -15.51
CA PRO A 223 -8.33 -0.49 -15.74
C PRO A 223 -9.30 -0.77 -14.59
N VAL A 224 -10.01 0.27 -14.15
CA VAL A 224 -10.98 0.23 -13.05
C VAL A 224 -12.20 1.09 -13.36
N GLN A 225 -13.31 0.86 -12.67
CA GLN A 225 -14.53 1.68 -12.76
C GLN A 225 -15.10 1.88 -11.36
N VAL A 226 -14.44 2.73 -10.57
CA VAL A 226 -14.71 2.88 -9.13
C VAL A 226 -14.93 4.33 -8.67
N ALA A 227 -14.65 5.30 -9.54
CA ALA A 227 -14.97 6.71 -9.32
C ALA A 227 -16.39 6.99 -9.81
N ASP A 228 -17.38 6.33 -9.20
CA ASP A 228 -18.80 6.38 -9.59
C ASP A 228 -19.73 6.83 -8.44
N GLY A 229 -19.14 7.26 -7.32
CA GLY A 229 -19.86 7.68 -6.12
C GLY A 229 -20.32 6.54 -5.21
N LYS A 230 -19.96 5.29 -5.48
CA LYS A 230 -20.30 4.13 -4.63
C LYS A 230 -19.10 3.65 -3.82
N TYR A 231 -19.41 2.86 -2.80
CA TYR A 231 -18.39 2.05 -2.14
C TYR A 231 -18.11 0.81 -2.97
N HIS A 232 -16.83 0.52 -3.13
CA HIS A 232 -16.32 -0.71 -3.73
C HIS A 232 -15.45 -1.44 -2.71
N VAL A 233 -15.43 -2.76 -2.78
CA VAL A 233 -14.54 -3.59 -1.96
C VAL A 233 -13.28 -3.89 -2.75
N TYR A 234 -12.16 -3.32 -2.30
CA TYR A 234 -10.83 -3.57 -2.83
C TYR A 234 -10.23 -4.73 -2.05
N THR A 235 -9.94 -5.82 -2.75
CA THR A 235 -9.32 -7.01 -2.14
C THR A 235 -7.92 -7.18 -2.70
N THR A 236 -6.92 -7.33 -1.83
CA THR A 236 -5.58 -7.78 -2.22
C THR A 236 -5.17 -8.99 -1.40
N GLU A 237 -4.70 -10.02 -2.10
CA GLU A 237 -4.08 -11.19 -1.49
C GLU A 237 -2.57 -11.14 -1.70
N TRP A 238 -1.81 -11.01 -0.62
CA TRP A 238 -0.36 -11.00 -0.59
C TRP A 238 0.17 -12.36 -0.10
N ARG A 239 1.03 -12.99 -0.89
CA ARG A 239 1.65 -14.28 -0.59
C ARG A 239 3.16 -14.15 -0.46
N THR A 240 3.75 -14.87 0.50
CA THR A 240 5.21 -14.93 0.71
C THR A 240 5.68 -16.39 0.75
N ALA A 241 6.97 -16.64 0.51
CA ALA A 241 7.55 -17.97 0.60
C ALA A 241 9.03 -17.95 1.01
N LEU A 242 9.56 -19.13 1.26
CA LEU A 242 10.99 -19.38 1.42
C LEU A 242 11.56 -19.94 0.12
N ARG A 243 12.71 -19.42 -0.29
CA ARG A 243 13.47 -19.95 -1.43
C ARG A 243 14.89 -20.28 -0.99
N GLU A 244 15.29 -21.54 -1.13
CA GLU A 244 16.65 -21.96 -0.75
C GLU A 244 17.73 -21.20 -1.52
N LEU A 245 18.79 -20.84 -0.81
CA LEU A 245 19.98 -20.17 -1.34
C LEU A 245 21.12 -21.18 -1.38
N GLU A 246 21.38 -21.72 -2.57
CA GLU A 246 22.49 -22.65 -2.79
C GLU A 246 23.84 -22.00 -2.47
N GLY A 247 24.68 -22.70 -1.70
CA GLY A 247 26.06 -22.31 -1.42
C GLY A 247 26.24 -21.26 -0.31
N LEU A 248 25.17 -20.80 0.36
CA LEU A 248 25.28 -19.92 1.52
C LEU A 248 25.66 -20.71 2.78
N GLN A 249 26.79 -20.37 3.38
CA GLN A 249 27.37 -21.07 4.54
C GLN A 249 27.19 -20.29 5.84
N ASP A 250 27.29 -20.99 6.97
CA ASP A 250 27.14 -20.41 8.31
C ASP A 250 28.12 -19.24 8.56
N VAL A 251 29.32 -19.29 7.95
CA VAL A 251 30.35 -18.26 8.09
C VAL A 251 30.01 -16.94 7.37
N GLN A 252 29.06 -16.98 6.43
CA GLN A 252 28.69 -15.83 5.57
C GLN A 252 27.49 -15.04 6.11
N VAL A 253 26.93 -15.46 7.25
CA VAL A 253 25.75 -14.83 7.85
C VAL A 253 25.99 -14.41 9.29
N ILE A 254 25.11 -13.55 9.79
CA ILE A 254 25.04 -13.16 11.20
C ILE A 254 23.57 -13.14 11.65
N GLU A 255 23.32 -13.62 12.86
CA GLU A 255 21.99 -13.53 13.47
C GLU A 255 21.77 -12.13 14.06
N HIS A 256 20.62 -11.53 13.77
CA HIS A 256 20.20 -10.26 14.35
C HIS A 256 18.66 -10.15 14.32
N LYS A 257 18.07 -9.80 15.48
CA LYS A 257 16.60 -9.65 15.66
C LYS A 257 15.78 -10.88 15.22
N GLY A 258 16.28 -12.09 15.48
CA GLY A 258 15.58 -13.34 15.14
C GLY A 258 15.66 -13.75 13.67
N TYR A 259 16.46 -13.03 12.86
CA TYR A 259 16.70 -13.34 11.46
C TYR A 259 18.21 -13.49 11.19
N TRP A 260 18.56 -14.15 10.10
CA TRP A 260 19.93 -14.23 9.62
C TRP A 260 20.14 -13.24 8.48
N TRP A 261 21.28 -12.56 8.48
CA TRP A 261 21.64 -11.52 7.52
C TRP A 261 22.94 -11.90 6.84
N ILE A 262 22.97 -11.82 5.51
CA ILE A 262 24.16 -12.09 4.73
C ILE A 262 25.14 -10.93 4.93
N ARG A 263 26.33 -11.24 5.43
CA ARG A 263 27.43 -10.27 5.65
C ARG A 263 28.53 -10.37 4.59
N GLU A 264 28.54 -11.44 3.81
CA GLU A 264 29.53 -11.68 2.76
C GLU A 264 29.12 -10.90 1.49
N LEU A 265 29.89 -9.85 1.15
CA LEU A 265 29.61 -9.03 -0.02
C LEU A 265 29.84 -9.74 -1.35
N ASN A 266 30.63 -10.81 -1.37
CA ASN A 266 30.81 -11.61 -2.58
C ASN A 266 29.64 -12.58 -2.83
N PHE A 267 28.70 -12.74 -1.89
CA PHE A 267 27.50 -13.51 -2.16
C PHE A 267 26.57 -12.70 -3.09
N PRO A 268 26.07 -13.27 -4.21
CA PRO A 268 25.33 -12.50 -5.20
C PRO A 268 24.08 -11.82 -4.62
N PHE A 269 24.08 -10.48 -4.61
CA PHE A 269 23.01 -9.67 -4.00
C PHE A 269 21.65 -9.91 -4.66
N ASP A 270 21.63 -10.18 -5.96
CA ASP A 270 20.44 -10.46 -6.74
C ASP A 270 19.68 -11.73 -6.31
N ARG A 271 20.29 -12.56 -5.47
CA ARG A 271 19.65 -13.75 -4.91
C ARG A 271 18.80 -13.46 -3.68
N TYR A 272 18.99 -12.33 -3.00
CA TYR A 272 18.22 -12.01 -1.79
C TYR A 272 17.73 -10.55 -1.69
N TRP A 273 18.30 -9.65 -2.48
CA TRP A 273 17.92 -8.24 -2.57
C TRP A 273 17.95 -7.47 -1.24
N GLY A 274 18.66 -7.96 -0.23
CA GLY A 274 18.68 -7.36 1.11
C GLY A 274 17.63 -7.92 2.06
N ASN A 275 16.80 -8.87 1.63
CA ASN A 275 15.90 -9.59 2.52
C ASN A 275 16.70 -10.48 3.50
N PRO A 276 16.20 -10.68 4.72
CA PRO A 276 16.80 -11.64 5.64
C PRO A 276 16.69 -13.07 5.09
N VAL A 277 17.41 -13.98 5.73
CA VAL A 277 17.38 -15.42 5.44
C VAL A 277 17.00 -16.22 6.69
N LYS A 278 16.47 -17.42 6.47
CA LYS A 278 16.13 -18.43 7.46
C LYS A 278 17.17 -19.54 7.42
N ARG A 279 17.70 -19.94 8.56
CA ARG A 279 18.55 -21.13 8.66
C ARG A 279 17.66 -22.38 8.61
N LEU A 280 17.95 -23.29 7.68
CA LEU A 280 17.26 -24.58 7.50
C LEU A 280 18.08 -25.74 8.10
N GLY A 281 19.38 -25.53 8.28
CA GLY A 281 20.33 -26.49 8.82
C GLY A 281 21.75 -25.93 8.74
N LYS A 282 22.74 -26.77 9.03
CA LYS A 282 24.15 -26.43 8.83
C LYS A 282 24.39 -26.08 7.35
N ASP A 283 24.93 -24.90 7.08
CA ASP A 283 25.26 -24.41 5.73
C ASP A 283 24.06 -24.49 4.75
N ARG A 284 22.84 -24.35 5.28
CA ARG A 284 21.60 -24.37 4.50
C ARG A 284 20.69 -23.24 4.93
N TYR A 285 20.36 -22.39 3.98
CA TYR A 285 19.57 -21.18 4.21
C TYR A 285 18.54 -20.98 3.11
N ALA A 286 17.43 -20.30 3.44
CA ALA A 286 16.46 -19.82 2.47
C ALA A 286 16.19 -18.33 2.67
N VAL A 287 16.02 -17.59 1.58
CA VAL A 287 15.59 -16.18 1.63
C VAL A 287 14.09 -16.10 1.85
N TYR A 288 13.67 -15.14 2.69
CA TYR A 288 12.28 -14.73 2.78
C TYR A 288 11.95 -13.82 1.58
N HIS A 289 10.95 -14.18 0.79
CA HIS A 289 10.59 -13.38 -0.40
C HIS A 289 9.07 -13.32 -0.61
N GLY A 290 8.62 -12.22 -1.24
CA GLY A 290 7.27 -12.14 -1.75
C GLY A 290 7.09 -13.00 -3.01
N VAL A 291 5.91 -13.55 -3.18
CA VAL A 291 5.52 -14.41 -4.31
C VAL A 291 4.61 -13.64 -5.25
N SER A 292 3.49 -13.15 -4.72
CA SER A 292 2.52 -12.37 -5.49
C SER A 292 1.69 -11.45 -4.61
N ALA A 293 1.12 -10.42 -5.26
CA ALA A 293 0.00 -9.65 -4.77
C ALA A 293 -1.11 -9.72 -5.84
N THR A 294 -2.22 -10.39 -5.56
CA THR A 294 -3.36 -10.53 -6.48
C THR A 294 -4.48 -9.59 -6.07
N HIS A 295 -5.12 -8.93 -7.02
CA HIS A 295 -6.03 -7.82 -6.75
C HIS A 295 -7.43 -8.07 -7.36
N TRP A 296 -8.46 -7.80 -6.58
CA TRP A 296 -9.86 -7.82 -6.99
C TRP A 296 -10.58 -6.54 -6.59
N ILE A 297 -11.60 -6.18 -7.35
CA ILE A 297 -12.57 -5.15 -7.00
C ILE A 297 -13.96 -5.77 -7.12
N ASP A 298 -14.74 -5.68 -6.04
CA ASP A 298 -16.08 -6.28 -5.93
C ASP A 298 -16.11 -7.76 -6.35
N GLY A 299 -15.10 -8.52 -5.95
CA GLY A 299 -14.97 -9.93 -6.29
C GLY A 299 -14.43 -10.23 -7.69
N LYS A 300 -14.21 -9.22 -8.55
CA LYS A 300 -13.68 -9.41 -9.90
C LYS A 300 -12.17 -9.23 -9.93
N LEU A 301 -11.45 -10.21 -10.46
CA LEU A 301 -10.01 -10.14 -10.66
C LEU A 301 -9.67 -8.98 -11.61
N ILE A 302 -8.76 -8.10 -11.19
CA ILE A 302 -8.27 -6.99 -12.02
C ILE A 302 -6.79 -7.16 -12.42
N GLY A 303 -6.00 -7.90 -11.65
CA GLY A 303 -4.60 -8.17 -11.97
C GLY A 303 -3.79 -8.75 -10.81
N GLU A 304 -2.50 -8.96 -11.06
CA GLU A 304 -1.54 -9.55 -10.10
C GLU A 304 -0.13 -8.97 -10.30
N ASN A 305 0.58 -8.65 -9.22
CA ASN A 305 2.01 -8.33 -9.22
C ASN A 305 2.80 -9.58 -8.79
N THR A 306 3.74 -10.05 -9.62
CA THR A 306 4.56 -11.27 -9.35
C THR A 306 6.06 -10.99 -9.23
N ALA A 307 6.47 -9.74 -9.35
CA ALA A 307 7.85 -9.28 -9.23
C ALA A 307 7.95 -8.21 -8.15
N ASP A 308 9.10 -8.14 -7.48
CA ASP A 308 9.42 -7.13 -6.46
C ASP A 308 8.38 -7.03 -5.32
N VAL A 309 7.71 -8.14 -5.05
CA VAL A 309 6.78 -8.29 -3.93
C VAL A 309 7.58 -8.35 -2.63
N PRO A 310 7.25 -7.53 -1.62
CA PRO A 310 7.95 -7.57 -0.35
C PRO A 310 7.63 -8.82 0.47
N ALA A 311 8.43 -9.05 1.52
CA ALA A 311 8.19 -10.09 2.54
C ALA A 311 8.11 -9.53 3.97
N ILE A 312 8.52 -8.28 4.17
CA ILE A 312 8.62 -7.65 5.49
C ILE A 312 7.28 -7.05 5.89
N ALA A 313 6.82 -7.36 7.09
CA ALA A 313 5.57 -6.86 7.61
C ALA A 313 5.54 -5.32 7.66
N ALA A 314 4.39 -4.74 7.36
CA ALA A 314 4.21 -3.31 7.16
C ALA A 314 2.80 -2.84 7.54
N GLN A 315 2.60 -1.54 7.75
CA GLN A 315 1.33 -0.97 8.23
C GLN A 315 0.35 -0.78 7.08
N LEU A 316 -0.93 -1.13 7.29
CA LEU A 316 -2.01 -0.78 6.36
C LEU A 316 -2.28 0.70 6.50
N SER A 317 -2.17 1.44 5.40
CA SER A 317 -2.39 2.87 5.31
C SER A 317 -3.51 3.18 4.32
N LEU A 318 -4.30 4.20 4.66
CA LEU A 318 -5.51 4.57 3.94
C LEU A 318 -5.60 6.09 3.91
N GLY A 319 -6.01 6.68 2.79
CA GLY A 319 -6.35 8.08 2.79
C GLY A 319 -6.42 8.72 1.42
N ILE A 320 -6.22 10.04 1.41
CA ILE A 320 -6.15 10.85 0.20
C ILE A 320 -5.00 11.86 0.33
N TRP A 321 -4.14 11.95 -0.68
CA TRP A 321 -2.99 12.86 -0.71
C TRP A 321 -2.84 13.53 -2.08
N LEU A 322 -2.01 14.58 -2.22
CA LEU A 322 -2.03 15.46 -3.41
C LEU A 322 -0.64 15.66 -4.06
N PRO A 323 0.09 14.59 -4.41
CA PRO A 323 1.42 14.73 -5.01
C PRO A 323 1.40 15.47 -6.34
N ASP A 324 2.54 16.05 -6.74
CA ASP A 324 2.70 16.75 -8.03
C ASP A 324 2.16 15.93 -9.22
N TRP A 325 2.40 14.62 -9.21
CA TRP A 325 2.03 13.73 -10.30
C TRP A 325 0.52 13.46 -10.40
N ALA A 326 -0.28 13.83 -9.39
CA ALA A 326 -1.74 13.78 -9.44
C ALA A 326 -2.33 14.83 -10.39
N GLY A 327 -1.58 15.91 -10.69
CA GLY A 327 -2.04 17.02 -11.53
C GLY A 327 -2.74 18.13 -10.75
N PRO A 328 -3.41 19.08 -11.42
CA PRO A 328 -4.07 20.22 -10.78
C PRO A 328 -5.26 19.77 -9.91
N ALA A 329 -5.45 20.43 -8.77
CA ALA A 329 -6.57 20.22 -7.84
C ALA A 329 -7.42 21.50 -7.77
N PRO A 330 -8.17 21.87 -8.82
CA PRO A 330 -8.81 23.18 -8.98
C PRO A 330 -10.10 23.31 -8.15
N TRP A 331 -10.02 23.00 -6.87
CA TRP A 331 -11.11 22.98 -5.90
C TRP A 331 -10.57 23.29 -4.50
N GLN A 332 -11.46 23.53 -3.55
CA GLN A 332 -11.14 23.83 -2.15
C GLN A 332 -11.04 22.54 -1.33
N GLU A 333 -12.08 21.72 -1.36
CA GLU A 333 -12.16 20.51 -0.54
C GLU A 333 -12.65 19.31 -1.36
N SER A 334 -12.11 18.14 -1.03
CA SER A 334 -12.58 16.85 -1.50
C SER A 334 -12.25 15.76 -0.48
N ARG A 335 -12.58 14.49 -0.77
CA ARG A 335 -12.42 13.40 0.19
C ARG A 335 -12.23 12.03 -0.45
N ALA A 336 -11.79 11.08 0.38
CA ALA A 336 -12.01 9.66 0.22
C ALA A 336 -12.68 9.13 1.50
N SER A 337 -13.63 8.20 1.36
CA SER A 337 -14.34 7.60 2.49
C SER A 337 -14.05 6.11 2.57
N PHE A 338 -13.86 5.58 3.77
CA PHE A 338 -13.54 4.18 4.03
C PHE A 338 -14.56 3.58 4.98
N GLY A 339 -15.16 2.47 4.53
CA GLY A 339 -16.13 1.70 5.26
C GLY A 339 -15.48 0.52 6.00
N ARG A 340 -16.03 -0.68 5.83
CA ARG A 340 -15.51 -1.87 6.50
C ARG A 340 -14.11 -2.23 6.02
N ILE A 341 -13.27 -2.66 6.96
CA ILE A 341 -11.94 -3.19 6.71
C ILE A 341 -11.82 -4.56 7.35
N ARG A 342 -11.23 -5.51 6.62
CA ARG A 342 -10.84 -6.81 7.14
C ARG A 342 -9.43 -7.16 6.68
N VAL A 343 -8.62 -7.67 7.61
CA VAL A 343 -7.30 -8.22 7.30
C VAL A 343 -7.18 -9.60 7.89
N TRP A 344 -6.95 -10.59 7.04
CA TRP A 344 -6.57 -11.93 7.45
C TRP A 344 -5.08 -12.13 7.25
N GLN A 345 -4.37 -12.57 8.28
CA GLN A 345 -2.97 -12.95 8.18
C GLN A 345 -2.85 -14.44 7.87
N TYR A 346 -2.04 -14.78 6.87
CA TYR A 346 -1.87 -16.14 6.41
C TYR A 346 -0.72 -16.87 7.09
N HIS A 347 0.22 -16.13 7.70
CA HIS A 347 1.39 -16.71 8.35
C HIS A 347 2.20 -17.62 7.41
N ASP A 348 2.32 -17.21 6.15
CA ASP A 348 3.14 -17.94 5.18
C ASP A 348 4.59 -18.04 5.69
N ALA A 349 5.28 -19.10 5.31
CA ALA A 349 6.65 -19.36 5.78
C ALA A 349 7.65 -18.27 5.36
N GLY A 350 7.30 -17.44 4.37
CA GLY A 350 8.09 -16.31 3.88
C GLY A 350 7.88 -15.00 4.65
N ASP A 351 6.99 -14.96 5.65
CA ASP A 351 6.73 -13.74 6.41
C ASP A 351 7.93 -13.30 7.25
N VAL A 352 8.29 -12.01 7.16
CA VAL A 352 9.27 -11.37 8.05
C VAL A 352 8.53 -10.39 8.96
N ARG A 353 8.33 -10.77 10.22
CA ARG A 353 7.61 -9.98 11.23
C ARG A 353 8.54 -9.48 12.34
N GLY A 354 8.16 -8.40 13.01
CA GLY A 354 8.88 -7.87 14.19
C GLY A 354 10.21 -7.16 13.87
N LEU A 355 10.56 -7.01 12.59
CA LEU A 355 11.74 -6.22 12.20
C LEU A 355 11.45 -4.72 12.24
N LEU A 356 10.30 -4.34 11.67
CA LEU A 356 9.74 -3.00 11.67
C LEU A 356 8.51 -3.01 12.58
N THR A 357 8.49 -2.11 13.56
CA THR A 357 7.50 -2.13 14.66
C THR A 357 7.05 -0.75 15.10
N ASN A 358 7.69 0.30 14.59
CA ASN A 358 7.39 1.67 15.00
C ASN A 358 6.52 2.33 13.95
N ASP A 359 5.53 3.08 14.42
CA ASP A 359 4.76 3.99 13.57
C ASP A 359 5.70 4.88 12.76
N GLN A 360 5.29 5.24 11.56
CA GLN A 360 6.07 6.19 10.77
C GLN A 360 6.12 7.53 11.49
N PRO A 361 7.32 8.07 11.76
CA PRO A 361 7.45 9.31 12.50
C PRO A 361 6.93 10.49 11.66
N ASP A 362 6.41 11.48 12.36
CA ASP A 362 6.10 12.78 11.77
C ASP A 362 7.37 13.41 11.20
N ASN A 363 7.26 14.07 10.04
CA ASN A 363 8.39 14.81 9.46
C ASN A 363 8.18 16.33 9.43
N PHE A 364 7.08 16.81 10.02
CA PHE A 364 6.88 18.22 10.34
C PHE A 364 6.01 18.39 11.58
N LYS A 365 6.15 19.52 12.26
CA LYS A 365 5.41 19.86 13.47
C LYS A 365 3.98 20.31 13.13
N PRO A 366 3.05 20.34 14.11
CA PRO A 366 1.74 20.99 13.93
C PRO A 366 1.81 22.45 13.47
N SER A 367 2.92 23.16 13.73
CA SER A 367 3.16 24.51 13.23
C SER A 367 3.53 24.59 11.73
N GLY A 368 3.68 23.45 11.06
CA GLY A 368 4.15 23.36 9.66
C GLY A 368 5.68 23.38 9.51
N GLU A 369 6.44 23.52 10.59
CA GLU A 369 7.91 23.50 10.53
C GLU A 369 8.44 22.08 10.27
N PRO A 370 9.40 21.88 9.33
CA PRO A 370 10.06 20.59 9.16
C PRO A 370 10.73 20.10 10.44
N ILE A 371 10.66 18.79 10.71
CA ILE A 371 11.44 18.14 11.76
C ILE A 371 12.80 17.76 11.18
N LYS A 372 13.88 18.24 11.80
CA LYS A 372 15.25 17.88 11.39
C LYS A 372 15.56 16.48 11.92
N ASN A 373 15.96 15.56 11.02
CA ASN A 373 16.19 14.14 11.30
C ASN A 373 14.97 13.43 11.91
N PRO A 374 13.86 13.32 11.14
CA PRO A 374 12.64 12.66 11.57
C PRO A 374 12.79 11.13 11.66
#